data_AF-A0A377M553-F1
#
_entry.id   AF-A0A377M553-F1
#
_cell.length_a   1.000
_cell.length_b   1.000
_cell.length_c   1.000
_cell.angle_alpha   90.00
_cell.angle_beta   90.00
_cell.angle_gamma   90.00
#
_symmetry.space_group_name_H-M   'P 1'
#
loop_
_entity.id
_entity.type
_entity.pdbx_description
1 polymer ?
#
loop_
_entity_poly.entity_id
_entity_poly.type
_entity_poly.pdbx_seq_one_letter_code
_entity_poly.pdbx_strand_id
1 'polypeptide(L)'
;MPACQNRYGITFIVMRDPVLYRIKFAEHHQTGNKWCIYPMYDFTHCISDALEGITHSLCTLEFQDNRRLYDWVLDNITIPVHPRQYEFSRLNLEYTVMSKRKLNLLVTDKHVEGWDDPRMPTISGLRRRGYTAASIREFCKRIGVTKQDNTIEMASLESCIREDLNENAPRAMAVIDPVKLVIENYPQGASEMVSMPNHPNKPEMGSRDVPFSGEIWIDRADFREEANKQYKRLVLGKEVRLRNAYVIKAERVEKDAEGNITTIFCTYDAETLSKDPADGRKVKGVIHWVSASHALPVEIRLYDRLFSVPNPGAAEDFLATINPESLVIKQGYAEPSLKAAEAGKAFQFEREGYFCLDSRHSTAEKPVFNRTVGLRDTWTKIGE
;
A
#
# COMPACT_ATOMS: atom_id res chain seq x y z
N MET A 1 55.32 -29.42 -14.53
CA MET A 1 55.16 -28.68 -13.25
C MET A 1 55.92 -27.38 -13.34
N PRO A 2 55.24 -26.25 -13.59
CA PRO A 2 55.64 -25.01 -12.94
C PRO A 2 54.38 -24.23 -12.52
N ALA A 3 53.86 -24.49 -11.33
CA ALA A 3 52.70 -23.76 -10.80
C ALA A 3 52.79 -23.67 -9.27
N CYS A 4 53.84 -23.01 -8.78
CA CYS A 4 53.93 -22.62 -7.36
C CYS A 4 54.86 -21.40 -7.18
N GLN A 5 54.69 -20.37 -8.00
CA GLN A 5 55.37 -19.08 -7.80
C GLN A 5 54.43 -17.92 -8.14
N ASN A 6 53.42 -17.68 -7.29
CA ASN A 6 52.84 -16.34 -7.04
C ASN A 6 51.70 -16.34 -5.99
N ARG A 7 51.93 -16.90 -4.79
CA ARG A 7 50.92 -16.81 -3.70
C ARG A 7 50.92 -15.47 -2.94
N TYR A 8 51.78 -14.51 -3.31
CA TYR A 8 51.95 -13.24 -2.59
C TYR A 8 51.43 -11.99 -3.32
N GLY A 9 50.57 -12.13 -4.35
CA GLY A 9 50.08 -10.98 -5.15
C GLY A 9 48.58 -10.95 -5.44
N ILE A 10 47.78 -11.93 -5.02
CA ILE A 10 46.34 -11.97 -5.32
C ILE A 10 45.56 -11.31 -4.17
N THR A 11 45.26 -10.02 -4.36
CA THR A 11 44.54 -9.18 -3.39
C THR A 11 43.06 -9.58 -3.26
N PHE A 12 42.45 -10.09 -4.33
CA PHE A 12 41.02 -10.45 -4.36
C PHE A 12 40.78 -11.86 -3.84
N ILE A 13 39.96 -12.01 -2.80
CA ILE A 13 39.63 -13.32 -2.19
C ILE A 13 38.98 -14.25 -3.23
N VAL A 14 38.09 -13.73 -4.08
CA VAL A 14 37.38 -14.49 -5.11
C VAL A 14 38.31 -15.13 -6.16
N MET A 15 39.54 -14.63 -6.30
CA MET A 15 40.54 -15.16 -7.24
C MET A 15 41.45 -16.23 -6.61
N ARG A 16 41.27 -16.56 -5.32
CA ARG A 16 42.07 -17.56 -4.61
C ARG A 16 41.48 -18.95 -4.81
N ASP A 17 41.83 -19.58 -5.93
CA ASP A 17 41.41 -20.93 -6.32
C ASP A 17 39.91 -21.18 -6.09
N PRO A 18 39.01 -20.39 -6.73
CA PRO A 18 37.58 -20.47 -6.49
C PRO A 18 37.04 -21.84 -6.87
N VAL A 19 36.14 -22.36 -6.03
CA VAL A 19 35.46 -23.63 -6.28
C VAL A 19 34.53 -23.48 -7.49
N LEU A 20 34.71 -24.31 -8.52
CA LEU A 20 33.84 -24.29 -9.71
C LEU A 20 32.65 -25.23 -9.58
N TYR A 21 32.83 -26.40 -8.96
CA TYR A 21 31.80 -27.42 -8.75
C TYR A 21 31.83 -27.93 -7.32
N ARG A 22 30.66 -28.35 -6.82
CA ARG A 22 30.51 -29.04 -5.54
C ARG A 22 29.66 -30.29 -5.68
N ILE A 23 29.91 -31.27 -4.80
CA ILE A 23 29.10 -32.48 -4.71
C ILE A 23 27.87 -32.21 -3.82
N LYS A 24 26.68 -32.59 -4.29
CA LYS A 24 25.45 -32.56 -3.50
C LYS A 24 24.52 -33.68 -3.97
N PHE A 25 24.12 -34.57 -3.08
CA PHE A 25 23.11 -35.59 -3.37
C PHE A 25 21.72 -35.05 -3.03
N ALA A 26 21.13 -34.30 -3.96
CA ALA A 26 19.80 -33.75 -3.81
C ALA A 26 19.09 -33.72 -5.17
N GLU A 27 17.79 -33.97 -5.18
CA GLU A 27 16.98 -33.89 -6.40
C GLU A 27 16.90 -32.42 -6.88
N HIS A 28 17.16 -32.20 -8.17
CA HIS A 28 17.04 -30.88 -8.79
C HIS A 28 15.69 -30.74 -9.48
N HIS A 29 14.98 -29.64 -9.23
CA HIS A 29 13.62 -29.42 -9.71
C HIS A 29 13.43 -29.47 -11.25
N GLN A 30 14.49 -29.28 -12.06
CA GLN A 30 14.44 -29.43 -13.54
C GLN A 30 15.06 -30.74 -14.05
N THR A 31 16.09 -31.25 -13.38
CA THR A 31 16.96 -32.32 -13.93
C THR A 31 16.89 -33.60 -13.10
N GLY A 32 16.00 -33.64 -12.11
CA GLY A 32 15.82 -34.76 -11.20
C GLY A 32 17.14 -35.17 -10.55
N ASN A 33 17.44 -36.46 -10.61
CA ASN A 33 18.64 -37.07 -10.04
C ASN A 33 19.76 -37.32 -11.08
N LYS A 34 19.72 -36.66 -12.24
CA LYS A 34 20.71 -36.86 -13.31
C LYS A 34 22.13 -36.43 -12.89
N TRP A 35 22.24 -35.42 -12.04
CA TRP A 35 23.51 -34.84 -11.63
C TRP A 35 23.68 -34.93 -10.11
N CYS A 36 24.89 -35.24 -9.65
CA CYS A 36 25.31 -35.18 -8.25
C CYS A 36 26.40 -34.13 -7.99
N ILE A 37 26.84 -33.44 -9.05
CA ILE A 37 27.75 -32.30 -9.01
C ILE A 37 27.02 -31.07 -9.57
N TYR A 38 27.17 -29.94 -8.89
CA TYR A 38 26.50 -28.70 -9.26
C TYR A 38 27.53 -27.57 -9.40
N PRO A 39 27.46 -26.78 -10.47
CA PRO A 39 28.36 -25.64 -10.66
C PRO A 39 28.05 -24.54 -9.65
N MET A 40 29.07 -23.76 -9.29
CA MET A 40 28.97 -22.59 -8.43
C MET A 40 28.53 -21.36 -9.23
N TYR A 41 28.06 -20.32 -8.52
CA TYR A 41 27.50 -19.10 -9.13
C TYR A 41 28.47 -18.47 -10.14
N ASP A 42 29.72 -18.21 -9.74
CA ASP A 42 30.68 -17.46 -10.56
C ASP A 42 31.06 -18.18 -11.87
N PHE A 43 31.14 -19.51 -11.84
CA PHE A 43 31.37 -20.33 -13.03
C PHE A 43 30.14 -20.41 -13.93
N THR A 44 28.95 -20.45 -13.34
CA THR A 44 27.69 -20.59 -14.10
C THR A 44 27.33 -19.29 -14.79
N HIS A 45 27.39 -18.16 -14.08
CA HIS A 45 26.76 -16.91 -14.50
C HIS A 45 27.33 -16.36 -15.81
N CYS A 46 28.66 -16.23 -15.90
CA CYS A 46 29.34 -15.71 -17.08
C CYS A 46 29.17 -16.62 -18.30
N ILE A 47 29.22 -17.94 -18.12
CA ILE A 47 29.01 -18.91 -19.20
C ILE A 47 27.56 -18.85 -19.69
N SER A 48 26.58 -18.76 -18.79
CA SER A 48 25.18 -18.55 -19.15
C SER A 48 25.00 -17.27 -19.98
N ASP A 49 25.52 -16.13 -19.50
CA ASP A 49 25.46 -14.86 -20.24
C ASP A 49 26.06 -14.99 -21.65
N ALA A 50 27.20 -15.66 -21.77
CA ALA A 50 27.89 -15.82 -23.04
C ALA A 50 27.15 -16.78 -24.00
N LEU A 51 26.60 -17.89 -23.48
CA LEU A 51 25.78 -18.81 -24.27
C LEU A 51 24.47 -18.17 -24.76
N GLU A 52 23.89 -17.27 -23.97
CA GLU A 52 22.66 -16.53 -24.29
C GLU A 52 22.92 -15.27 -25.14
N GLY A 53 24.18 -14.91 -25.41
CA GLY A 53 24.53 -13.74 -26.21
C GLY A 53 24.26 -12.41 -25.51
N ILE A 54 24.30 -12.39 -24.18
CA ILE A 54 24.11 -11.17 -23.38
C ILE A 54 25.20 -10.15 -23.72
N THR A 55 24.82 -8.87 -23.79
CA THR A 55 25.76 -7.76 -24.03
C THR A 55 26.14 -7.07 -22.73
N HIS A 56 25.14 -6.79 -21.88
CA HIS A 56 25.28 -6.06 -20.61
C HIS A 56 24.65 -6.89 -19.50
N SER A 57 25.50 -7.54 -18.69
CA SER A 57 25.08 -8.29 -17.51
C SER A 57 24.97 -7.33 -16.33
N LEU A 58 23.73 -7.01 -15.93
CA LEU A 58 23.46 -6.00 -14.89
C LEU A 58 23.21 -6.68 -13.55
N CYS A 59 24.07 -6.41 -12.57
CA CYS A 59 23.98 -6.99 -11.23
C CYS A 59 24.16 -5.92 -10.12
N THR A 60 24.07 -6.33 -8.86
CA THR A 60 24.25 -5.40 -7.75
C THR A 60 25.71 -5.30 -7.30
N LEU A 61 26.05 -4.24 -6.55
CA LEU A 61 27.42 -3.93 -6.12
C LEU A 61 28.12 -5.06 -5.34
N GLU A 62 27.37 -5.96 -4.70
CA GLU A 62 27.93 -7.12 -4.01
C GLU A 62 28.76 -8.03 -4.92
N PHE A 63 28.57 -7.98 -6.25
CA PHE A 63 29.29 -8.78 -7.24
C PHE A 63 30.45 -8.03 -7.93
N GLN A 64 30.82 -6.85 -7.45
CA GLN A 64 31.88 -6.06 -8.07
C GLN A 64 33.23 -6.80 -8.08
N ASP A 65 33.59 -7.47 -6.97
CA ASP A 65 34.79 -8.32 -6.90
C ASP A 65 34.68 -9.57 -7.78
N ASN A 66 33.50 -10.16 -7.85
CA ASN A 66 33.22 -11.32 -8.70
C ASN A 66 33.44 -11.04 -10.20
N ARG A 67 33.33 -9.78 -10.65
CA ARG A 67 33.64 -9.41 -12.04
C ARG A 67 35.02 -9.90 -12.49
N ARG A 68 36.01 -9.91 -11.60
CA ARG A 68 37.38 -10.36 -11.95
C ARG A 68 37.40 -11.85 -12.29
N LEU A 69 36.61 -12.65 -11.58
CA LEU A 69 36.44 -14.07 -11.86
C LEU A 69 35.53 -14.30 -13.08
N TYR A 70 34.50 -13.47 -13.24
CA TYR A 70 33.64 -13.45 -14.44
C TYR A 70 34.48 -13.30 -15.72
N ASP A 71 35.32 -12.26 -15.78
CA ASP A 71 36.20 -11.99 -16.92
C ASP A 71 37.23 -13.12 -17.08
N TRP A 72 37.82 -13.61 -15.98
CA TRP A 72 38.80 -14.70 -16.02
C TRP A 72 38.22 -15.99 -16.63
N VAL A 73 36.99 -16.37 -16.29
CA VAL A 73 36.37 -17.57 -16.88
C VAL A 73 36.21 -17.39 -18.39
N LEU A 74 35.67 -16.25 -18.84
CA LEU A 74 35.44 -15.99 -20.27
C LEU A 74 36.74 -15.91 -21.06
N ASP A 75 37.79 -15.33 -20.50
CA ASP A 75 39.11 -15.21 -21.14
C ASP A 75 39.84 -16.56 -21.27
N ASN A 76 39.48 -17.55 -20.45
CA ASN A 76 40.20 -18.84 -20.37
C ASN A 76 39.41 -20.02 -20.95
N ILE A 77 38.26 -19.78 -21.59
CA ILE A 77 37.48 -20.81 -22.30
C ILE A 77 37.30 -20.46 -23.78
N THR A 78 37.04 -21.46 -24.61
CA THR A 78 36.67 -21.22 -26.01
C THR A 78 35.17 -20.90 -26.10
N ILE A 79 34.84 -19.61 -26.13
CA ILE A 79 33.46 -19.12 -26.25
C ILE A 79 33.42 -17.88 -27.18
N PRO A 80 32.39 -17.70 -28.02
CA PRO A 80 32.45 -16.72 -29.11
C PRO A 80 32.19 -15.27 -28.68
N VAL A 81 31.65 -15.04 -27.48
CA VAL A 81 31.26 -13.71 -26.99
C VAL A 81 31.78 -13.48 -25.58
N HIS A 82 32.02 -12.21 -25.26
CA HIS A 82 32.48 -11.76 -23.94
C HIS A 82 31.52 -10.68 -23.41
N PRO A 83 30.40 -11.05 -22.77
CA PRO A 83 29.45 -10.11 -22.17
C PRO A 83 30.14 -9.25 -21.09
N ARG A 84 29.64 -8.03 -20.86
CA ARG A 84 30.23 -7.12 -19.86
C ARG A 84 29.34 -6.98 -18.64
N GLN A 85 29.92 -7.20 -17.46
CA GLN A 85 29.24 -6.99 -16.19
C GLN A 85 29.28 -5.52 -15.77
N TYR A 86 28.12 -4.97 -15.39
CA TYR A 86 27.99 -3.64 -14.80
C TYR A 86 27.14 -3.70 -13.53
N GLU A 87 27.64 -3.08 -12.47
CA GLU A 87 26.98 -3.11 -11.16
C GLU A 87 26.23 -1.81 -10.87
N PHE A 88 25.12 -1.92 -10.15
CA PHE A 88 24.39 -0.80 -9.55
C PHE A 88 24.06 -1.08 -8.08
N SER A 89 23.79 -0.05 -7.31
CA SER A 89 23.40 -0.17 -5.90
C SER A 89 22.04 -0.86 -5.78
N ARG A 90 21.92 -1.75 -4.80
CA ARG A 90 20.62 -2.37 -4.46
C ARG A 90 19.67 -1.30 -3.91
N LEU A 91 18.37 -1.50 -4.15
CA LEU A 91 17.33 -0.76 -3.43
C LEU A 91 17.29 -1.23 -1.96
N ASN A 92 17.34 -0.27 -1.04
CA ASN A 92 16.86 -0.45 0.33
C ASN A 92 15.73 0.54 0.59
N LEU A 93 14.77 0.13 1.41
CA LEU A 93 13.58 0.92 1.70
C LEU A 93 13.38 0.95 3.22
N GLU A 94 13.03 2.11 3.76
CA GLU A 94 12.83 2.27 5.20
C GLU A 94 11.65 1.46 5.74
N TYR A 95 11.68 1.07 7.02
CA TYR A 95 10.60 0.35 7.70
C TYR A 95 10.26 -1.01 7.06
N THR A 96 11.19 -1.60 6.31
CA THR A 96 11.03 -2.93 5.72
C THR A 96 12.34 -3.71 5.66
N VAL A 97 12.26 -4.99 5.30
CA VAL A 97 13.42 -5.88 5.11
C VAL A 97 13.43 -6.42 3.69
N MET A 98 14.57 -6.29 3.00
CA MET A 98 14.73 -6.79 1.61
C MET A 98 15.44 -8.15 1.54
N SER A 99 15.89 -8.69 2.68
CA SER A 99 16.59 -9.97 2.74
C SER A 99 15.61 -11.13 2.60
N LYS A 100 15.83 -12.00 1.60
CA LYS A 100 15.03 -13.23 1.41
C LYS A 100 14.99 -14.12 2.66
N ARG A 101 16.09 -14.18 3.42
CA ARG A 101 16.15 -14.93 4.69
C ARG A 101 15.18 -14.36 5.73
N LYS A 102 15.18 -13.03 5.91
CA LYS A 102 14.30 -12.35 6.86
C LYS A 102 12.83 -12.42 6.42
N LEU A 103 12.56 -12.22 5.12
CA LEU A 103 11.21 -12.37 4.56
C LEU A 103 10.67 -13.79 4.72
N ASN A 104 11.50 -14.82 4.50
CA ASN A 104 11.09 -16.20 4.70
C ASN A 104 10.79 -16.49 6.18
N LEU A 105 11.55 -15.90 7.11
CA LEU A 105 11.29 -16.06 8.54
C LEU A 105 9.91 -15.47 8.93
N LEU A 106 9.58 -14.27 8.45
CA LEU A 106 8.25 -13.67 8.67
C LEU A 106 7.10 -14.59 8.22
N VAL A 107 7.29 -15.29 7.10
CA VAL A 107 6.30 -16.22 6.55
C VAL A 107 6.28 -17.55 7.31
N THR A 108 7.45 -18.13 7.58
CA THR A 108 7.58 -19.44 8.24
C THR A 108 7.05 -19.39 9.68
N ASP A 109 7.35 -18.30 10.39
CA ASP A 109 6.94 -18.08 11.78
C ASP A 109 5.55 -17.41 11.88
N LYS A 110 4.88 -17.21 10.73
CA LYS A 110 3.50 -16.68 10.62
C LYS A 110 3.28 -15.31 11.25
N HIS A 111 4.28 -14.43 11.21
CA HIS A 111 4.11 -13.00 11.54
C HIS A 111 3.29 -12.27 10.47
N VAL A 112 3.25 -12.82 9.26
CA VAL A 112 2.43 -12.37 8.13
C VAL A 112 1.60 -13.52 7.55
N GLU A 113 0.53 -13.23 6.82
CA GLU A 113 -0.36 -14.23 6.24
C GLU A 113 0.33 -15.13 5.18
N GLY A 114 1.44 -14.66 4.61
CA GLY A 114 2.18 -15.34 3.56
C GLY A 114 3.03 -14.39 2.73
N TRP A 115 3.60 -14.88 1.63
CA TRP A 115 4.43 -14.08 0.73
C TRP A 115 3.68 -12.95 0.02
N ASP A 116 2.36 -13.01 -0.04
CA ASP A 116 1.48 -12.01 -0.63
C ASP A 116 0.71 -11.20 0.41
N ASP A 117 1.10 -11.24 1.69
CA ASP A 117 0.52 -10.36 2.72
C ASP A 117 0.70 -8.87 2.30
N PRO A 118 -0.35 -8.02 2.40
CA PRO A 118 -0.28 -6.61 1.99
C PRO A 118 0.72 -5.72 2.75
N ARG A 119 1.36 -6.23 3.81
CA ARG A 119 2.46 -5.58 4.54
C ARG A 119 3.84 -5.95 4.01
N MET A 120 3.94 -7.00 3.18
CA MET A 120 5.20 -7.50 2.66
C MET A 120 5.71 -6.64 1.49
N PRO A 121 7.04 -6.39 1.39
CA PRO A 121 7.64 -5.66 0.27
C PRO A 121 7.76 -6.51 -1.01
N THR A 122 7.00 -7.60 -1.10
CA THR A 122 6.98 -8.49 -2.26
C THR A 122 6.09 -7.89 -3.34
N ILE A 123 6.37 -8.17 -4.61
CA ILE A 123 5.52 -7.70 -5.73
C ILE A 123 4.08 -8.22 -5.59
N SER A 124 3.90 -9.46 -5.12
CA SER A 124 2.58 -10.03 -4.83
C SER A 124 1.88 -9.33 -3.66
N GLY A 125 2.61 -9.00 -2.58
CA GLY A 125 2.08 -8.26 -1.44
C GLY A 125 1.66 -6.86 -1.82
N LEU A 126 2.51 -6.12 -2.54
CA LEU A 126 2.19 -4.78 -3.07
C LEU A 126 0.98 -4.81 -4.01
N ARG A 127 0.88 -5.79 -4.91
CA ARG A 127 -0.29 -5.96 -5.78
C ARG A 127 -1.58 -6.19 -4.98
N ARG A 128 -1.55 -7.10 -3.99
CA ARG A 128 -2.72 -7.38 -3.14
C ARG A 128 -3.05 -6.21 -2.20
N ARG A 129 -2.06 -5.41 -1.83
CA ARG A 129 -2.21 -4.13 -1.12
C ARG A 129 -2.92 -3.07 -1.96
N GLY A 130 -2.92 -3.20 -3.28
CA GLY A 130 -3.55 -2.26 -4.22
C GLY A 130 -2.58 -1.35 -4.96
N TYR A 131 -1.27 -1.62 -4.91
CA TYR A 131 -0.31 -0.94 -5.78
C TYR A 131 -0.50 -1.35 -7.23
N THR A 132 -0.43 -0.38 -8.13
CA THR A 132 -0.46 -0.63 -9.57
C THR A 132 0.94 -0.90 -10.10
N ALA A 133 1.03 -1.69 -11.16
CA ALA A 133 2.30 -1.90 -11.84
C ALA A 133 2.88 -0.58 -12.41
N ALA A 134 2.01 0.38 -12.76
CA ALA A 134 2.41 1.72 -13.19
C ALA A 134 3.12 2.49 -12.07
N SER A 135 2.55 2.51 -10.86
CA SER A 135 3.15 3.19 -9.70
C SER A 135 4.53 2.62 -9.32
N ILE A 136 4.71 1.29 -9.41
CA ILE A 136 5.99 0.64 -9.10
C ILE A 136 7.04 0.97 -10.15
N ARG A 137 6.68 0.98 -11.45
CA ARG A 137 7.60 1.39 -12.52
C ARG A 137 8.00 2.86 -12.38
N GLU A 138 7.04 3.73 -12.04
CA GLU A 138 7.31 5.14 -11.79
C GLU A 138 8.22 5.33 -10.57
N PHE A 139 8.02 4.57 -9.49
CA PHE A 139 8.92 4.56 -8.34
C PHE A 139 10.35 4.15 -8.75
N CYS A 140 10.52 3.04 -9.48
CA CYS A 140 11.83 2.60 -9.98
C CYS A 140 12.49 3.66 -10.88
N LYS A 141 11.70 4.42 -11.66
CA LYS A 141 12.20 5.52 -12.49
C LYS A 141 12.69 6.70 -11.66
N ARG A 142 11.99 7.07 -10.59
CA ARG A 142 12.34 8.21 -9.72
C ARG A 142 13.59 7.99 -8.88
N ILE A 143 13.76 6.79 -8.35
CA ILE A 143 14.94 6.48 -7.51
C ILE A 143 16.24 6.45 -8.33
N GLY A 144 16.13 6.27 -9.65
CA GLY A 144 17.26 6.23 -10.57
C GLY A 144 18.13 4.99 -10.40
N VAL A 145 19.23 4.94 -11.15
CA VAL A 145 20.21 3.84 -11.11
C VAL A 145 21.60 4.44 -10.89
N THR A 146 22.19 4.16 -9.74
CA THR A 146 23.51 4.70 -9.35
C THR A 146 24.35 3.63 -8.66
N LYS A 147 25.64 3.91 -8.44
CA LYS A 147 26.52 3.07 -7.61
C LYS A 147 26.61 3.52 -6.14
N GLN A 148 25.76 4.47 -5.72
CA GLN A 148 25.75 4.95 -4.34
C GLN A 148 24.73 4.15 -3.53
N ASP A 149 25.17 3.61 -2.39
CA ASP A 149 24.25 2.97 -1.45
C ASP A 149 23.16 3.94 -1.03
N ASN A 150 21.91 3.48 -1.11
CA ASN A 150 20.74 4.29 -0.83
C ASN A 150 19.76 3.53 0.06
N THR A 151 19.04 4.28 0.88
CA THR A 151 17.84 3.83 1.59
C THR A 151 16.75 4.85 1.28
N ILE A 152 15.72 4.41 0.59
CA ILE A 152 14.63 5.26 0.11
C ILE A 152 13.52 5.31 1.16
N GLU A 153 13.04 6.52 1.44
CA GLU A 153 11.90 6.74 2.33
C GLU A 153 10.63 6.06 1.80
N MET A 154 9.85 5.45 2.68
CA MET A 154 8.55 4.85 2.33
C MET A 154 7.60 5.87 1.68
N ALA A 155 7.71 7.14 2.08
CA ALA A 155 6.91 8.24 1.54
C ALA A 155 7.09 8.42 0.01
N SER A 156 8.27 8.11 -0.53
CA SER A 156 8.53 8.17 -1.98
C SER A 156 7.71 7.13 -2.74
N LEU A 157 7.70 5.88 -2.24
CA LEU A 157 6.89 4.80 -2.81
C LEU A 157 5.38 5.11 -2.69
N GLU A 158 4.96 5.62 -1.54
CA GLU A 158 3.56 6.02 -1.32
C GLU A 158 3.15 7.20 -2.21
N SER A 159 4.05 8.14 -2.53
CA SER A 159 3.76 9.24 -3.46
C SER A 159 3.41 8.71 -4.85
N CYS A 160 4.19 7.78 -5.38
CA CYS A 160 3.95 7.20 -6.71
C CYS A 160 2.57 6.54 -6.83
N ILE A 161 2.13 5.80 -5.80
CA ILE A 161 0.79 5.19 -5.83
C ILE A 161 -0.32 6.22 -5.60
N ARG A 162 -0.11 7.23 -4.75
CA ARG A 162 -1.09 8.31 -4.57
C ARG A 162 -1.30 9.09 -5.87
N GLU A 163 -0.24 9.38 -6.63
CA GLU A 163 -0.34 10.10 -7.90
C GLU A 163 -1.08 9.29 -8.96
N ASP A 164 -0.77 8.01 -9.11
CA ASP A 164 -1.46 7.13 -10.05
C ASP A 164 -2.94 6.97 -9.71
N LEU A 165 -3.27 6.74 -8.43
CA LEU A 165 -4.66 6.55 -8.01
C LEU A 165 -5.46 7.85 -7.94
N ASN A 166 -4.82 9.00 -7.69
CA ASN A 166 -5.51 10.29 -7.73
C ASN A 166 -6.16 10.54 -9.09
N GLU A 167 -5.47 10.15 -10.16
CA GLU A 167 -5.92 10.35 -11.53
C GLU A 167 -6.90 9.27 -11.99
N ASN A 168 -6.73 8.03 -11.53
CA ASN A 168 -7.39 6.88 -12.15
C ASN A 168 -8.50 6.24 -11.30
N ALA A 169 -8.47 6.40 -9.97
CA ALA A 169 -9.41 5.72 -9.08
C ALA A 169 -10.77 6.45 -9.00
N PRO A 170 -11.91 5.79 -9.25
CA PRO A 170 -13.21 6.38 -8.95
C PRO A 170 -13.37 6.64 -7.44
N ARG A 171 -14.12 7.68 -7.10
CA ARG A 171 -14.43 8.06 -5.72
C ARG A 171 -15.62 7.25 -5.24
N ALA A 172 -15.60 6.88 -3.98
CA ALA A 172 -16.69 6.22 -3.29
C ALA A 172 -16.78 6.70 -1.84
N MET A 173 -17.92 6.46 -1.23
CA MET A 173 -18.22 6.81 0.16
C MET A 173 -18.11 5.55 1.01
N ALA A 174 -17.30 5.62 2.07
CA ALA A 174 -17.24 4.59 3.10
C ALA A 174 -16.90 5.24 4.44
N VAL A 175 -17.53 4.73 5.50
CA VAL A 175 -17.35 5.15 6.88
C VAL A 175 -16.60 4.03 7.61
N ILE A 176 -15.44 4.35 8.17
CA ILE A 176 -14.54 3.36 8.78
C ILE A 176 -14.85 3.15 10.25
N ASP A 177 -15.15 4.21 10.98
CA ASP A 177 -15.54 4.18 12.38
C ASP A 177 -16.97 4.72 12.56
N PRO A 178 -18.01 3.91 12.32
CA PRO A 178 -19.37 4.42 12.20
C PRO A 178 -20.00 4.86 13.52
N VAL A 179 -20.64 6.02 13.49
CA VAL A 179 -21.61 6.49 14.49
C VAL A 179 -22.92 6.88 13.79
N LYS A 180 -24.04 6.52 14.41
CA LYS A 180 -25.37 6.74 13.83
C LYS A 180 -25.70 8.23 13.89
N LEU A 181 -26.23 8.77 12.81
CA LEU A 181 -26.75 10.13 12.74
C LEU A 181 -28.19 10.10 12.20
N VAL A 182 -29.12 10.74 12.93
CA VAL A 182 -30.54 10.83 12.59
C VAL A 182 -30.90 12.28 12.28
N ILE A 183 -31.53 12.51 11.14
CA ILE A 183 -32.01 13.81 10.69
C ILE A 183 -33.50 13.92 11.03
N GLU A 184 -33.83 14.65 12.09
CA GLU A 184 -35.16 14.63 12.71
C GLU A 184 -36.23 15.29 11.83
N ASN A 185 -35.87 16.32 11.07
CA ASN A 185 -36.79 17.03 10.18
C ASN A 185 -36.83 16.44 8.75
N TYR A 186 -36.18 15.29 8.50
CA TYR A 186 -36.31 14.57 7.24
C TYR A 186 -37.57 13.67 7.26
N PRO A 187 -38.38 13.60 6.19
CA PRO A 187 -39.60 12.80 6.19
C PRO A 187 -39.32 11.32 6.52
N GLN A 188 -40.03 10.78 7.51
CA GLN A 188 -39.80 9.43 8.00
C GLN A 188 -40.04 8.39 6.89
N GLY A 189 -39.08 7.48 6.69
CA GLY A 189 -39.15 6.43 5.66
C GLY A 189 -38.92 6.93 4.24
N ALA A 190 -38.70 8.22 4.01
CA ALA A 190 -38.31 8.73 2.71
C ALA A 190 -36.85 8.40 2.39
N SER A 191 -36.58 8.25 1.10
CA SER A 191 -35.24 8.13 0.54
C SER A 191 -35.20 8.80 -0.81
N GLU A 192 -34.08 9.41 -1.16
CA GLU A 192 -33.87 10.00 -2.47
C GLU A 192 -32.50 9.61 -3.04
N MET A 193 -32.35 9.75 -4.35
CA MET A 193 -31.10 9.45 -5.04
C MET A 193 -30.34 10.74 -5.30
N VAL A 194 -29.11 10.80 -4.79
CA VAL A 194 -28.20 11.94 -4.97
C VAL A 194 -27.15 11.56 -6.01
N SER A 195 -27.07 12.32 -7.09
CA SER A 195 -26.06 12.07 -8.12
C SER A 195 -24.70 12.58 -7.66
N MET A 196 -23.72 11.68 -7.57
CA MET A 196 -22.34 11.97 -7.17
C MET A 196 -21.38 11.71 -8.34
N PRO A 197 -20.45 12.64 -8.63
CA PRO A 197 -19.44 12.39 -9.66
C PRO A 197 -18.51 11.24 -9.24
N ASN A 198 -18.12 10.41 -10.21
CA ASN A 198 -17.12 9.35 -9.98
C ASN A 198 -15.71 9.93 -9.81
N HIS A 199 -15.46 11.13 -10.32
CA HIS A 199 -14.20 11.83 -10.13
C HIS A 199 -14.44 13.35 -10.18
N PRO A 200 -14.03 14.13 -9.15
CA PRO A 200 -14.31 15.57 -9.10
C PRO A 200 -13.77 16.35 -10.31
N ASN A 201 -12.57 16.00 -10.77
CA ASN A 201 -11.89 16.69 -11.87
C ASN A 201 -12.01 15.98 -13.24
N LYS A 202 -12.76 14.88 -13.34
CA LYS A 202 -12.86 14.05 -14.57
C LYS A 202 -14.32 13.68 -14.87
N PRO A 203 -15.11 14.61 -15.45
CA PRO A 203 -16.52 14.37 -15.75
C PRO A 203 -16.72 13.20 -16.73
N GLU A 204 -15.72 12.87 -17.55
CA GLU A 204 -15.73 11.72 -18.46
C GLU A 204 -15.81 10.36 -17.74
N MET A 205 -15.49 10.30 -16.45
CA MET A 205 -15.71 9.11 -15.61
C MET A 205 -17.17 8.94 -15.19
N GLY A 206 -18.04 9.88 -15.54
CA GLY A 206 -19.47 9.87 -15.25
C GLY A 206 -19.82 10.16 -13.79
N SER A 207 -21.08 9.90 -13.46
CA SER A 207 -21.63 9.98 -12.11
C SER A 207 -22.27 8.65 -11.71
N ARG A 208 -22.66 8.55 -10.44
CA ARG A 208 -23.42 7.44 -9.89
C ARG A 208 -24.47 7.97 -8.93
N ASP A 209 -25.58 7.27 -8.81
CA ASP A 209 -26.64 7.63 -7.88
C ASP A 209 -26.40 6.95 -6.53
N VAL A 210 -26.40 7.75 -5.46
CA VAL A 210 -26.16 7.31 -4.09
C VAL A 210 -27.40 7.61 -3.25
N PRO A 211 -27.96 6.62 -2.54
CA PRO A 211 -29.16 6.83 -1.74
C PRO A 211 -28.87 7.70 -0.52
N PHE A 212 -29.73 8.68 -0.28
CA PHE A 212 -29.81 9.51 0.91
C PHE A 212 -31.09 9.18 1.69
N SER A 213 -31.00 9.19 3.02
CA SER A 213 -32.15 8.96 3.91
C SER A 213 -31.96 9.73 5.23
N GLY A 214 -33.02 9.77 6.05
CA GLY A 214 -32.98 10.43 7.36
C GLY A 214 -32.09 9.73 8.40
N GLU A 215 -31.63 8.51 8.14
CA GLU A 215 -30.65 7.81 8.98
C GLU A 215 -29.38 7.54 8.18
N ILE A 216 -28.26 8.08 8.63
CA ILE A 216 -26.96 7.94 7.97
C ILE A 216 -25.88 7.51 8.98
N TRP A 217 -24.81 6.95 8.45
CA TRP A 217 -23.54 6.75 9.14
C TRP A 217 -22.59 7.88 8.79
N ILE A 218 -21.89 8.40 9.79
CA ILE A 218 -20.71 9.26 9.62
C ILE A 218 -19.56 8.66 10.41
N ASP A 219 -18.34 9.11 10.12
CA ASP A 219 -17.18 8.70 10.92
C ASP A 219 -17.19 9.38 12.30
N ARG A 220 -16.86 8.64 13.36
CA ARG A 220 -16.74 9.20 14.72
C ARG A 220 -15.77 10.37 14.77
N ALA A 221 -14.71 10.34 13.96
CA ALA A 221 -13.75 11.43 13.89
C ALA A 221 -14.33 12.73 13.28
N ASP A 222 -15.52 12.68 12.69
CA ASP A 222 -16.20 13.83 12.09
C ASP A 222 -17.13 14.57 13.05
N PHE A 223 -17.35 14.07 14.26
CA PHE A 223 -18.18 14.73 15.28
C PHE A 223 -17.40 15.03 16.57
N ARG A 224 -17.64 16.22 17.14
CA ARG A 224 -17.20 16.58 18.50
C ARG A 224 -18.26 17.41 19.20
N GLU A 225 -18.43 17.22 20.50
CA GLU A 225 -19.30 18.11 21.30
C GLU A 225 -18.68 19.51 21.39
N GLU A 226 -17.37 19.58 21.61
CA GLU A 226 -16.62 20.82 21.67
C GLU A 226 -15.35 20.73 20.80
N ALA A 227 -15.05 21.82 20.09
CA ALA A 227 -13.85 21.88 19.27
C ALA A 227 -13.36 23.32 19.06
N ASN A 228 -12.05 23.45 18.84
CA ASN A 228 -11.41 24.73 18.53
C ASN A 228 -11.81 25.24 17.12
N LYS A 229 -11.36 26.46 16.77
CA LYS A 229 -11.66 27.07 15.46
C LYS A 229 -11.01 26.34 14.26
N GLN A 230 -10.01 25.49 14.49
CA GLN A 230 -9.33 24.73 13.44
C GLN A 230 -10.12 23.48 13.02
N TYR A 231 -10.99 22.98 13.89
CA TYR A 231 -11.86 21.85 13.57
C TYR A 231 -12.97 22.29 12.61
N LYS A 232 -12.97 21.71 11.40
CA LYS A 232 -13.87 22.06 10.30
C LYS A 232 -15.05 21.10 10.10
N ARG A 233 -15.18 20.09 10.98
CA ARG A 233 -16.20 19.02 10.86
C ARG A 233 -17.38 19.35 11.78
N LEU A 234 -18.28 18.39 12.02
CA LEU A 234 -19.51 18.62 12.77
C LEU A 234 -19.22 18.85 14.26
N VAL A 235 -19.79 19.94 14.80
CA VAL A 235 -19.73 20.25 16.23
C VAL A 235 -21.15 20.42 16.75
N LEU A 236 -21.42 20.03 17.99
CA LEU A 236 -22.71 20.27 18.62
C LEU A 236 -23.10 21.76 18.52
N GLY A 237 -24.32 22.02 18.04
CA GLY A 237 -24.83 23.37 17.78
C GLY A 237 -24.33 24.03 16.49
N LYS A 238 -23.49 23.36 15.69
CA LYS A 238 -22.93 23.89 14.43
C LYS A 238 -23.29 23.02 13.23
N GLU A 239 -22.96 23.56 12.06
CA GLU A 239 -23.29 22.99 10.75
C GLU A 239 -22.10 22.41 10.02
N VAL A 240 -22.37 21.37 9.23
CA VAL A 240 -21.44 20.77 8.28
C VAL A 240 -22.17 20.42 7.00
N ARG A 241 -21.46 20.38 5.88
CA ARG A 241 -22.01 19.89 4.61
C ARG A 241 -21.75 18.39 4.50
N LEU A 242 -22.79 17.63 4.18
CA LEU A 242 -22.65 16.26 3.74
C LEU A 242 -22.19 16.26 2.29
N ARG A 243 -21.16 15.46 1.98
CA ARG A 243 -20.57 15.41 0.64
C ARG A 243 -21.65 15.15 -0.43
N ASN A 244 -21.71 16.03 -1.44
CA ASN A 244 -22.69 16.05 -2.53
C ASN A 244 -24.16 16.09 -2.10
N ALA A 245 -24.46 16.36 -0.83
CA ALA A 245 -25.81 16.37 -0.28
C ALA A 245 -26.08 17.69 0.47
N TYR A 246 -26.91 17.62 1.51
CA TYR A 246 -27.41 18.75 2.27
C TYR A 246 -26.41 19.28 3.32
N VAL A 247 -26.68 20.49 3.79
CA VAL A 247 -26.12 21.02 5.04
C VAL A 247 -26.95 20.49 6.21
N ILE A 248 -26.27 20.00 7.25
CA ILE A 248 -26.89 19.53 8.49
C ILE A 248 -26.37 20.31 9.69
N LYS A 249 -27.20 20.45 10.72
CA LYS A 249 -26.87 21.06 12.02
C LYS A 249 -27.04 20.04 13.14
N ALA A 250 -26.01 19.85 13.96
CA ALA A 250 -26.11 18.97 15.13
C ALA A 250 -26.85 19.68 16.26
N GLU A 251 -27.93 19.07 16.77
CA GLU A 251 -28.78 19.65 17.81
C GLU A 251 -28.57 18.97 19.17
N ARG A 252 -28.49 17.64 19.20
CA ARG A 252 -28.32 16.86 20.44
C ARG A 252 -27.59 15.55 20.18
N VAL A 253 -27.08 14.95 21.25
CA VAL A 253 -26.40 13.65 21.22
C VAL A 253 -27.00 12.73 22.27
N GLU A 254 -26.95 11.43 21.98
CA GLU A 254 -27.24 10.36 22.92
C GLU A 254 -25.95 9.59 23.23
N LYS A 255 -25.80 9.19 24.48
CA LYS A 255 -24.64 8.48 24.99
C LYS A 255 -25.06 7.21 25.71
N ASP A 256 -24.21 6.20 25.68
CA ASP A 256 -24.36 5.00 26.51
C ASP A 256 -23.94 5.24 27.97
N ALA A 257 -24.02 4.20 28.80
CA ALA A 257 -23.65 4.25 30.21
C ALA A 257 -22.16 4.54 30.46
N GLU A 258 -21.30 4.30 29.47
CA GLU A 258 -19.86 4.57 29.53
C GLU A 258 -19.51 5.97 28.99
N GLY A 259 -20.50 6.71 28.50
CA GLY A 259 -20.34 8.05 27.95
C GLY A 259 -19.98 8.08 26.46
N ASN A 260 -19.98 6.94 25.77
CA ASN A 260 -19.72 6.90 24.34
C ASN A 260 -20.95 7.38 23.55
N ILE A 261 -20.72 8.19 22.52
CA ILE A 261 -21.80 8.68 21.67
C ILE A 261 -22.35 7.52 20.82
N THR A 262 -23.66 7.28 20.94
CA THR A 262 -24.38 6.24 20.21
C THR A 262 -25.11 6.81 18.99
N THR A 263 -25.79 7.95 19.18
CA THR A 263 -26.59 8.61 18.15
C THR A 263 -26.41 10.13 18.19
N ILE A 264 -26.21 10.73 17.02
CA ILE A 264 -26.20 12.19 16.83
C ILE A 264 -27.50 12.59 16.16
N PHE A 265 -28.22 13.56 16.71
CA PHE A 265 -29.45 14.06 16.14
C PHE A 265 -29.22 15.43 15.52
N CYS A 266 -29.68 15.56 14.28
CA CYS A 266 -29.45 16.73 13.45
C CYS A 266 -30.75 17.22 12.80
N THR A 267 -30.72 18.46 12.34
CA THR A 267 -31.64 18.97 11.33
C THR A 267 -30.91 19.18 10.00
N TYR A 268 -31.63 19.17 8.88
CA TYR A 268 -31.08 19.51 7.56
C TYR A 268 -31.79 20.70 6.93
N ASP A 269 -31.11 21.36 6.00
CA ASP A 269 -31.64 22.45 5.18
C ASP A 269 -32.02 21.95 3.79
N ALA A 270 -33.33 21.86 3.50
CA ALA A 270 -33.87 21.31 2.26
C ALA A 270 -33.46 22.08 0.99
N GLU A 271 -33.06 23.35 1.11
CA GLU A 271 -32.70 24.18 -0.05
C GLU A 271 -31.22 24.04 -0.46
N THR A 272 -30.43 23.24 0.28
CA THR A 272 -28.96 23.17 0.12
C THR A 272 -28.46 22.02 -0.74
N LEU A 273 -29.34 21.20 -1.33
CA LEU A 273 -28.93 20.16 -2.27
C LEU A 273 -28.23 20.79 -3.47
N SER A 274 -26.94 20.48 -3.63
CA SER A 274 -26.08 21.01 -4.70
C SER A 274 -26.02 22.55 -4.78
N LYS A 275 -26.41 23.26 -3.72
CA LYS A 275 -26.44 24.72 -3.63
C LYS A 275 -25.86 25.20 -2.32
N ASP A 276 -25.34 26.42 -2.30
CA ASP A 276 -25.00 27.10 -1.04
C ASP A 276 -26.25 27.59 -0.32
N PRO A 277 -26.20 27.73 1.03
CA PRO A 277 -27.30 28.27 1.80
C PRO A 277 -27.74 29.64 1.26
N ALA A 278 -29.05 29.81 1.03
CA ALA A 278 -29.61 31.02 0.43
C ALA A 278 -29.42 32.28 1.29
N ASP A 279 -29.26 32.10 2.60
CA ASP A 279 -28.99 33.15 3.59
C ASP A 279 -27.51 33.61 3.61
N GLY A 280 -26.64 33.00 2.80
CA GLY A 280 -25.24 33.37 2.66
C GLY A 280 -24.33 32.90 3.79
N ARG A 281 -24.82 32.06 4.72
CA ARG A 281 -23.98 31.53 5.81
C ARG A 281 -22.90 30.59 5.27
N LYS A 282 -21.68 30.72 5.80
CA LYS A 282 -20.53 29.90 5.39
C LYS A 282 -20.45 28.61 6.21
N VAL A 283 -20.62 27.47 5.55
CA VAL A 283 -20.41 26.14 6.13
C VAL A 283 -18.93 25.76 6.03
N LYS A 284 -18.29 25.45 7.17
CA LYS A 284 -16.82 25.41 7.28
C LYS A 284 -16.14 24.15 6.78
N GLY A 285 -16.89 23.08 6.53
CA GLY A 285 -16.32 21.84 6.02
C GLY A 285 -17.34 20.87 5.47
N VAL A 286 -16.80 19.81 4.89
CA VAL A 286 -17.54 18.76 4.20
C VAL A 286 -17.11 17.43 4.78
N ILE A 287 -18.06 16.58 5.16
CA ILE A 287 -17.81 15.23 5.67
C ILE A 287 -18.43 14.18 4.76
N HIS A 288 -17.86 12.98 4.78
CA HIS A 288 -18.44 11.85 4.06
C HIS A 288 -19.52 11.18 4.94
N TRP A 289 -20.39 10.40 4.31
CA TRP A 289 -21.53 9.74 4.94
C TRP A 289 -22.01 8.55 4.10
N VAL A 290 -22.77 7.65 4.70
CA VAL A 290 -23.44 6.54 3.99
C VAL A 290 -24.86 6.38 4.55
N SER A 291 -25.89 6.22 3.70
CA SER A 291 -27.27 5.96 4.16
C SER A 291 -27.36 4.64 4.91
N ALA A 292 -27.91 4.66 6.14
CA ALA A 292 -27.92 3.49 7.02
C ALA A 292 -28.81 2.35 6.48
N SER A 293 -29.92 2.68 5.82
CA SER A 293 -30.85 1.70 5.26
C SER A 293 -30.33 1.00 3.99
N HIS A 294 -29.33 1.58 3.33
CA HIS A 294 -28.75 1.09 2.08
C HIS A 294 -27.27 0.72 2.21
N ALA A 295 -26.71 0.88 3.41
CA ALA A 295 -25.31 0.66 3.68
C ALA A 295 -24.92 -0.79 3.39
N LEU A 296 -23.79 -0.96 2.72
CA LEU A 296 -23.14 -2.25 2.58
C LEU A 296 -22.20 -2.45 3.78
N PRO A 297 -22.44 -3.45 4.65
CA PRO A 297 -21.48 -3.79 5.70
C PRO A 297 -20.18 -4.28 5.08
N VAL A 298 -19.06 -3.70 5.48
CA VAL A 298 -17.74 -4.03 4.93
C VAL A 298 -16.70 -4.20 6.03
N GLU A 299 -15.75 -5.10 5.81
CA GLU A 299 -14.53 -5.16 6.59
C GLU A 299 -13.47 -4.27 5.93
N ILE A 300 -12.83 -3.41 6.72
CA ILE A 300 -11.81 -2.48 6.26
C ILE A 300 -10.50 -2.80 6.98
N ARG A 301 -9.47 -3.09 6.19
CA ARG A 301 -8.13 -3.44 6.68
C ARG A 301 -7.21 -2.24 6.52
N LEU A 302 -6.93 -1.59 7.63
CA LEU A 302 -6.05 -0.44 7.72
C LEU A 302 -4.64 -0.95 7.98
N TYR A 303 -3.84 -0.95 6.94
CA TYR A 303 -2.44 -1.30 7.07
C TYR A 303 -1.59 -0.06 7.36
N ASP A 304 -0.48 -0.32 8.02
CA ASP A 304 0.62 0.62 8.27
C ASP A 304 1.97 -0.06 7.95
N ARG A 305 3.07 0.63 8.23
CA ARG A 305 4.43 0.12 8.16
C ARG A 305 4.55 -1.18 8.97
N LEU A 306 5.23 -2.18 8.41
CA LEU A 306 5.40 -3.50 9.07
C LEU A 306 6.32 -3.42 10.29
N PHE A 307 7.30 -2.51 10.27
CA PHE A 307 8.23 -2.31 11.36
C PHE A 307 8.12 -0.89 11.91
N SER A 308 8.37 -0.73 13.21
CA SER A 308 8.30 0.55 13.92
C SER A 308 9.59 1.39 13.81
N VAL A 309 10.68 0.81 13.29
CA VAL A 309 11.99 1.48 13.15
C VAL A 309 12.38 1.64 11.66
N PRO A 310 13.13 2.69 11.28
CA PRO A 310 13.52 2.93 9.89
C PRO A 310 14.40 1.83 9.29
N ASN A 311 15.32 1.24 10.07
CA ASN A 311 16.21 0.17 9.60
C ASN A 311 16.07 -1.09 10.46
N PRO A 312 14.99 -1.88 10.30
CA PRO A 312 14.79 -3.13 11.04
C PRO A 312 15.85 -4.17 10.66
N GLY A 313 16.48 -4.01 9.48
CA GLY A 313 17.56 -4.84 9.00
C GLY A 313 18.79 -4.86 9.93
N ALA A 314 19.04 -3.79 10.66
CA ALA A 314 20.21 -3.60 11.53
C ALA A 314 19.95 -3.93 13.00
N ALA A 315 18.70 -4.19 13.41
CA ALA A 315 18.38 -4.60 14.78
C ALA A 315 18.94 -6.01 15.09
N GLU A 316 19.32 -6.23 16.36
CA GLU A 316 19.78 -7.54 16.84
C GLU A 316 18.71 -8.62 16.61
N ASP A 317 17.49 -8.33 17.07
CA ASP A 317 16.28 -9.07 16.71
C ASP A 317 15.31 -8.14 15.95
N PHE A 318 15.21 -8.35 14.64
CA PHE A 318 14.31 -7.55 13.80
C PHE A 318 12.83 -7.89 14.04
N LEU A 319 12.49 -9.08 14.55
CA LEU A 319 11.11 -9.45 14.83
C LEU A 319 10.53 -8.64 15.99
N ALA A 320 11.38 -8.32 16.98
CA ALA A 320 11.01 -7.43 18.08
C ALA A 320 10.65 -5.99 17.64
N THR A 321 11.00 -5.61 16.41
CA THR A 321 10.69 -4.29 15.84
C THR A 321 9.42 -4.27 14.99
N ILE A 322 8.67 -5.37 14.94
CA ILE A 322 7.39 -5.43 14.22
C ILE A 322 6.41 -4.43 14.85
N ASN A 323 5.74 -3.66 14.00
CA ASN A 323 4.67 -2.76 14.41
C ASN A 323 3.41 -3.58 14.76
N PRO A 324 2.95 -3.57 16.02
CA PRO A 324 1.73 -4.29 16.42
C PRO A 324 0.49 -3.74 15.73
N GLU A 325 0.51 -2.48 15.29
CA GLU A 325 -0.57 -1.81 14.56
C GLU A 325 -0.38 -1.85 13.04
N SER A 326 0.53 -2.69 12.52
CA SER A 326 0.75 -2.87 11.08
C SER A 326 -0.50 -3.31 10.31
N LEU A 327 -1.49 -3.88 11.01
CA LEU A 327 -2.83 -4.17 10.51
C LEU A 327 -3.85 -3.92 11.62
N VAL A 328 -4.78 -3.00 11.37
CA VAL A 328 -6.00 -2.79 12.17
C VAL A 328 -7.21 -3.14 11.32
N ILE A 329 -8.06 -4.03 11.81
CA ILE A 329 -9.30 -4.43 11.13
C ILE A 329 -10.46 -3.67 11.76
N LYS A 330 -11.24 -2.98 10.92
CA LYS A 330 -12.45 -2.25 11.30
C LYS A 330 -13.66 -2.83 10.57
N GLN A 331 -14.82 -2.76 11.20
CA GLN A 331 -16.10 -3.04 10.55
C GLN A 331 -16.77 -1.69 10.30
N GLY A 332 -17.06 -1.41 9.04
CA GLY A 332 -17.61 -0.13 8.60
C GLY A 332 -18.74 -0.31 7.61
N TYR A 333 -19.13 0.81 7.00
CA TYR A 333 -20.23 0.85 6.04
C TYR A 333 -19.79 1.54 4.76
N ALA A 334 -20.11 0.95 3.62
CA ALA A 334 -19.83 1.46 2.29
C ALA A 334 -21.12 1.82 1.56
N GLU A 335 -21.04 2.73 0.59
CA GLU A 335 -22.15 2.96 -0.34
C GLU A 335 -22.47 1.69 -1.17
N PRO A 336 -23.74 1.48 -1.56
CA PRO A 336 -24.17 0.22 -2.19
C PRO A 336 -23.50 -0.07 -3.54
N SER A 337 -23.00 0.95 -4.24
CA SER A 337 -22.30 0.78 -5.52
C SER A 337 -21.05 -0.11 -5.38
N LEU A 338 -20.43 -0.13 -4.21
CA LEU A 338 -19.24 -0.93 -3.92
C LEU A 338 -19.52 -2.43 -3.83
N LYS A 339 -20.78 -2.86 -3.88
CA LYS A 339 -21.14 -4.28 -4.03
C LYS A 339 -20.65 -4.86 -5.36
N ALA A 340 -20.52 -4.01 -6.39
CA ALA A 340 -19.98 -4.38 -7.69
C ALA A 340 -18.45 -4.13 -7.80
N ALA A 341 -17.75 -3.92 -6.68
CA ALA A 341 -16.30 -3.77 -6.70
C ALA A 341 -15.63 -5.06 -7.16
N GLU A 342 -14.55 -4.91 -7.92
CA GLU A 342 -13.74 -6.02 -8.42
C GLU A 342 -12.38 -6.03 -7.74
N ALA A 343 -11.87 -7.24 -7.45
CA ALA A 343 -10.55 -7.41 -6.86
C ALA A 343 -9.46 -6.76 -7.72
N GLY A 344 -8.58 -5.98 -7.09
CA GLY A 344 -7.51 -5.24 -7.77
C GLY A 344 -7.93 -3.90 -8.38
N LYS A 345 -9.22 -3.60 -8.49
CA LYS A 345 -9.70 -2.25 -8.84
C LYS A 345 -9.63 -1.35 -7.61
N ALA A 346 -8.92 -0.23 -7.75
CA ALA A 346 -8.78 0.75 -6.68
C ALA A 346 -9.92 1.77 -6.69
N PHE A 347 -10.29 2.23 -5.50
CA PHE A 347 -11.26 3.29 -5.24
C PHE A 347 -10.63 4.31 -4.29
N GLN A 348 -10.96 5.58 -4.45
CA GLN A 348 -10.69 6.57 -3.42
C GLN A 348 -11.90 6.65 -2.49
N PHE A 349 -11.76 6.18 -1.26
CA PHE A 349 -12.74 6.48 -0.22
C PHE A 349 -12.53 7.92 0.21
N GLU A 350 -13.54 8.75 -0.03
CA GLU A 350 -13.44 10.19 0.14
C GLU A 350 -13.02 10.57 1.57
N ARG A 351 -11.97 11.40 1.66
CA ARG A 351 -11.31 11.85 2.90
C ARG A 351 -10.48 10.81 3.66
N GLU A 352 -10.58 9.54 3.29
CA GLU A 352 -9.87 8.45 3.98
C GLU A 352 -8.57 8.05 3.28
N GLY A 353 -8.66 7.69 1.99
CA GLY A 353 -7.53 7.15 1.27
C GLY A 353 -7.93 6.35 0.06
N TYR A 354 -6.99 5.56 -0.45
CA TYR A 354 -7.23 4.64 -1.55
C TYR A 354 -7.35 3.21 -1.02
N PHE A 355 -8.32 2.50 -1.54
CA PHE A 355 -8.69 1.16 -1.12
C PHE A 355 -8.90 0.26 -2.33
N CYS A 356 -8.69 -1.04 -2.17
CA CYS A 356 -9.07 -2.04 -3.16
C CYS A 356 -9.75 -3.23 -2.49
N LEU A 357 -10.58 -3.95 -3.25
CA LEU A 357 -11.19 -5.18 -2.77
C LEU A 357 -10.12 -6.27 -2.64
N ASP A 358 -10.00 -6.89 -1.46
CA ASP A 358 -9.02 -7.94 -1.18
C ASP A 358 -9.38 -9.22 -1.92
N SER A 359 -8.43 -9.77 -2.68
CA SER A 359 -8.68 -10.96 -3.49
C SER A 359 -8.74 -12.28 -2.71
N ARG A 360 -8.41 -12.29 -1.41
CA ARG A 360 -8.32 -13.51 -0.59
C ARG A 360 -9.48 -13.63 0.39
N HIS A 361 -9.80 -12.56 1.10
CA HIS A 361 -10.77 -12.56 2.19
C HIS A 361 -12.13 -12.00 1.80
N SER A 362 -12.20 -11.23 0.70
CA SER A 362 -13.48 -10.71 0.25
C SER A 362 -14.39 -11.83 -0.24
N THR A 363 -15.63 -11.79 0.20
CA THR A 363 -16.69 -12.71 -0.24
C THR A 363 -17.88 -11.92 -0.82
N ALA A 364 -18.82 -12.60 -1.46
CA ALA A 364 -20.02 -11.97 -1.99
C ALA A 364 -20.92 -11.36 -0.90
N GLU A 365 -20.88 -11.92 0.31
CA GLU A 365 -21.68 -11.48 1.46
C GLU A 365 -20.97 -10.44 2.32
N LYS A 366 -19.64 -10.59 2.47
CA LYS A 366 -18.80 -9.70 3.27
C LYS A 366 -17.62 -9.20 2.43
N PRO A 367 -17.78 -8.04 1.77
CA PRO A 367 -16.68 -7.41 1.05
C PRO A 367 -15.58 -6.96 2.02
N VAL A 368 -14.32 -7.22 1.65
CA VAL A 368 -13.15 -6.85 2.45
C VAL A 368 -12.31 -5.87 1.63
N PHE A 369 -12.06 -4.68 2.17
CA PHE A 369 -11.26 -3.64 1.52
C PHE A 369 -9.91 -3.46 2.21
N ASN A 370 -8.83 -3.54 1.45
CA ASN A 370 -7.49 -3.18 1.89
C ASN A 370 -7.25 -1.69 1.66
N ARG A 371 -6.77 -0.95 2.67
CA ARG A 371 -6.26 0.41 2.47
C ARG A 371 -4.90 0.35 1.77
N THR A 372 -4.84 0.71 0.49
CA THR A 372 -3.58 0.84 -0.26
C THR A 372 -2.69 1.88 0.42
N VAL A 373 -3.19 3.11 0.56
CA VAL A 373 -2.48 4.22 1.16
C VAL A 373 -3.48 5.28 1.63
N GLY A 374 -3.21 5.95 2.75
CA GLY A 374 -4.00 7.11 3.20
C GLY A 374 -3.82 8.32 2.29
N LEU A 375 -4.73 9.30 2.40
CA LEU A 375 -4.53 10.60 1.75
C LEU A 375 -3.32 11.31 2.35
N ARG A 376 -2.81 12.33 1.65
CA ARG A 376 -1.69 13.14 2.14
C ARG A 376 -2.15 13.91 3.37
N ASP A 377 -1.72 13.47 4.54
CA ASP A 377 -2.01 14.18 5.78
C ASP A 377 -1.05 15.37 5.92
N THR A 378 -1.56 16.59 5.81
CA THR A 378 -0.77 17.82 5.92
C THR A 378 -0.64 18.30 7.37
N TRP A 379 -1.30 17.64 8.33
CA TRP A 379 -1.40 18.10 9.71
C TRP A 379 -0.29 17.55 10.63
N THR A 380 0.35 16.44 10.28
CA THR A 380 1.40 15.81 11.11
C THR A 380 2.67 16.66 11.22
N LYS A 381 2.88 17.66 10.33
CA LYS A 381 4.03 18.57 10.39
C LYS A 381 3.86 19.78 11.33
N ILE A 382 2.68 19.98 11.93
CA ILE A 382 2.41 21.16 12.76
C ILE A 382 2.51 20.83 14.27
N GLY A 383 2.80 19.58 14.63
CA GLY A 383 2.79 19.10 16.02
C GLY A 383 4.11 18.53 16.56
N GLU A 384 5.22 18.66 15.82
CA GLU A 384 6.58 18.44 16.37
C GLU A 384 7.27 19.77 16.69
#